data_AF-A0A3R7BE05-F1
#
_entry.id   AF-A0A3R7BE05-F1
#
_cell.length_a   1.000
_cell.length_b   1.000
_cell.length_c   1.000
_cell.angle_alpha   90.00
_cell.angle_beta   90.00
_cell.angle_gamma   90.00
#
_symmetry.space_group_name_H-M   'P 1'
#
loop_
_entity.id
_entity.type
_entity.pdbx_description
1 polymer ?
#
loop_
_entity_poly.entity_id
_entity_poly.type
_entity_poly.pdbx_seq_one_letter_code
_entity_poly.pdbx_strand_id
1 'polypeptide(L)'
;PLRKFWKWSYRSDAMTRATTKHDLPNDQRLGLYHELLVHKVNGRLPKGKAKELLAQYGVSRQTVSKIWRRGQRSKARNGLADVALKKKGRCGRRPSRTMSDIETAIKSVPPVLRRTFESLAVKPGQALELTRSTFSKTTRAPTSK
;
A
#
# COMPACT_ATOMS: atom_id res chain seq x y z
N PRO A 1 15.28 24.57 -0.43
CA PRO A 1 14.71 24.98 -1.75
C PRO A 1 13.41 24.28 -2.21
N LEU A 2 13.11 23.05 -1.77
CA LEU A 2 11.99 22.21 -2.28
C LEU A 2 10.54 22.62 -1.87
N ARG A 3 10.37 23.72 -1.12
CA ARG A 3 9.05 24.12 -0.57
C ARG A 3 8.27 25.08 -1.46
N LYS A 4 8.89 25.70 -2.48
CA LYS A 4 8.28 26.81 -3.24
C LYS A 4 7.63 26.42 -4.58
N PHE A 5 7.76 25.16 -5.03
CA PHE A 5 7.23 24.70 -6.33
C PHE A 5 5.69 24.56 -6.34
N TRP A 6 5.06 24.37 -5.17
CA TRP A 6 3.60 24.19 -5.03
C TRP A 6 3.02 25.21 -4.03
N LYS A 7 3.02 26.52 -4.35
CA LYS A 7 2.16 27.50 -3.65
C LYS A 7 0.85 27.61 -4.42
N TRP A 8 -0.07 26.66 -4.21
CA TRP A 8 -1.41 26.75 -4.76
C TRP A 8 -2.21 27.74 -3.92
N SER A 9 -2.48 28.93 -4.45
CA SER A 9 -3.61 29.72 -3.98
C SER A 9 -4.85 29.18 -4.68
N TYR A 10 -5.54 28.23 -4.05
CA TYR A 10 -6.93 27.94 -4.38
C TYR A 10 -7.58 27.36 -3.12
N ARG A 11 -8.51 28.13 -2.57
CA ARG A 11 -9.39 27.73 -1.48
C ARG A 11 -10.20 26.53 -1.96
N SER A 12 -10.39 25.58 -1.05
CA SER A 12 -10.96 24.27 -1.28
C SER A 12 -12.47 24.36 -1.50
N ASP A 13 -12.92 24.82 -2.67
CA ASP A 13 -14.33 24.71 -3.02
C ASP A 13 -14.58 23.37 -3.75
N ALA A 14 -15.29 22.50 -3.02
CA ALA A 14 -16.07 21.37 -3.50
C ALA A 14 -15.57 20.64 -4.75
N MET A 15 -14.43 19.94 -4.65
CA MET A 15 -14.05 18.97 -5.68
C MET A 15 -14.42 17.57 -5.18
N THR A 16 -15.46 16.98 -5.79
CA THR A 16 -15.88 15.60 -5.58
C THR A 16 -14.64 14.71 -5.58
N ARG A 17 -14.34 14.05 -4.45
CA ARG A 17 -13.25 13.07 -4.39
C ARG A 17 -13.54 12.06 -5.50
N ALA A 18 -12.71 12.00 -6.54
CA ALA A 18 -12.75 10.89 -7.48
C ALA A 18 -12.52 9.62 -6.67
N THR A 19 -13.60 8.89 -6.40
CA THR A 19 -13.64 7.67 -5.57
C THR A 19 -13.35 6.44 -6.43
N THR A 20 -12.40 6.50 -7.34
CA THR A 20 -11.96 5.31 -8.05
C THR A 20 -10.98 4.56 -7.15
N LYS A 21 -11.41 3.42 -6.60
CA LYS A 21 -10.72 2.56 -5.63
C LYS A 21 -9.32 2.08 -6.03
N HIS A 22 -8.85 2.35 -7.25
CA HIS A 22 -7.64 1.79 -7.81
C HIS A 22 -6.49 2.81 -7.86
N ASP A 23 -5.32 2.39 -7.38
CA ASP A 23 -4.08 3.15 -7.48
C ASP A 23 -3.70 3.34 -8.96
N LEU A 24 -3.25 4.54 -9.36
CA LEU A 24 -2.84 4.84 -10.74
C LEU A 24 -1.72 3.86 -11.19
N PRO A 25 -1.84 3.19 -12.36
CA PRO A 25 -0.83 2.25 -12.83
C PRO A 25 0.51 2.95 -13.11
N ASN A 26 1.61 2.18 -13.09
CA ASN A 26 2.97 2.74 -13.18
C ASN A 26 3.21 3.53 -14.48
N ASP A 27 2.67 3.07 -15.60
CA ASP A 27 2.88 3.71 -16.90
C ASP A 27 2.20 5.09 -16.94
N GLN A 28 0.97 5.19 -16.42
CA GLN A 28 0.27 6.46 -16.27
C GLN A 28 0.95 7.39 -15.26
N ARG A 29 1.56 6.86 -14.19
CA ARG A 29 2.35 7.66 -13.24
C ARG A 29 3.60 8.24 -13.89
N LEU A 30 4.24 7.46 -14.77
CA LEU A 30 5.41 7.89 -15.53
C LEU A 30 5.02 8.95 -16.56
N GLY A 31 3.98 8.72 -17.35
CA GLY A 31 3.44 9.69 -18.30
C GLY A 31 3.10 11.02 -17.62
N LEU A 32 2.34 10.97 -16.52
CA LEU A 32 2.03 12.16 -15.72
C LEU A 32 3.29 12.89 -15.23
N TYR A 33 4.33 12.16 -14.83
CA TYR A 33 5.59 12.78 -14.40
C TYR A 33 6.33 13.47 -15.55
N HIS A 34 6.35 12.85 -16.74
CA HIS A 34 6.94 13.46 -17.94
C HIS A 34 6.18 14.70 -18.39
N GLU A 35 4.84 14.67 -18.42
CA GLU A 35 4.04 15.85 -18.73
C GLU A 35 4.28 17.00 -17.75
N LEU A 36 4.39 16.70 -16.45
CA LEU A 36 4.78 17.69 -15.44
C LEU A 36 6.18 18.26 -15.68
N LEU A 37 7.12 17.47 -16.20
CA LEU A 37 8.47 17.94 -16.54
C LEU A 37 8.46 18.85 -17.77
N VAL A 38 7.73 18.46 -18.82
CA VAL A 38 7.60 19.22 -20.08
C VAL A 38 6.95 20.58 -19.83
N HIS A 39 5.86 20.61 -19.07
CA HIS A 39 5.11 21.84 -18.81
C HIS A 39 5.67 22.70 -17.67
N LYS A 40 6.77 22.30 -17.04
CA LYS A 40 7.41 23.09 -15.97
C LYS A 40 8.22 24.23 -16.59
N VAL A 41 7.67 25.43 -16.55
CA VAL A 41 8.38 26.67 -16.93
C VAL A 41 8.80 27.42 -15.66
N ASN A 42 10.08 27.79 -15.54
CA ASN A 42 10.61 28.58 -14.41
C ASN A 42 10.29 28.04 -13.01
N GLY A 43 10.16 26.72 -12.87
CA GLY A 43 9.85 26.12 -11.58
C GLY A 43 8.36 26.17 -11.21
N ARG A 44 7.47 26.44 -12.16
CA ARG A 44 6.02 26.44 -11.95
C ARG A 44 5.29 25.79 -13.13
N LEU A 45 4.09 25.27 -12.84
CA LEU A 45 3.17 24.82 -13.88
C LEU A 45 2.29 26.00 -14.31
N PRO A 46 1.98 26.18 -15.60
CA PRO A 46 1.04 27.20 -16.05
C PRO A 46 -0.33 27.05 -15.36
N LYS A 47 -1.03 28.19 -15.20
CA LYS A 47 -2.37 28.24 -14.62
C LYS A 47 -3.32 27.39 -15.49
N GLY A 48 -4.21 26.62 -14.86
CA GLY A 48 -5.16 25.76 -15.58
C GLY A 48 -4.60 24.38 -15.95
N LYS A 49 -3.33 24.29 -16.37
CA LYS A 49 -2.74 23.01 -16.80
C LYS A 49 -2.80 21.92 -15.74
N ALA A 50 -2.62 22.29 -14.48
CA ALA A 50 -2.76 21.33 -13.39
C ALA A 50 -4.20 20.76 -13.30
N LYS A 51 -5.23 21.57 -13.56
CA LYS A 51 -6.64 21.11 -13.55
C LYS A 51 -6.91 20.17 -14.72
N GLU A 52 -6.36 20.45 -15.89
CA GLU A 52 -6.41 19.56 -17.06
C GLU A 52 -5.79 18.20 -16.75
N LEU A 53 -4.56 18.17 -16.19
CA LEU A 53 -3.88 16.92 -15.83
C LEU A 53 -4.66 16.10 -14.79
N LEU A 54 -5.30 16.78 -13.83
CA LEU A 54 -6.13 16.10 -12.83
C LEU A 54 -7.36 15.45 -13.45
N ALA A 55 -8.00 16.12 -14.41
CA ALA A 55 -9.15 15.61 -15.14
C ALA A 55 -8.75 14.47 -16.09
N GLN A 56 -7.68 14.64 -16.87
CA GLN A 56 -7.18 13.66 -17.83
C GLN A 56 -6.81 12.33 -17.17
N TYR A 57 -6.11 12.38 -16.03
CA TYR A 57 -5.68 11.19 -15.31
C TYR A 57 -6.69 10.73 -14.23
N GLY A 58 -7.77 11.46 -14.00
CA GLY A 58 -8.76 11.14 -12.96
C GLY A 58 -8.20 11.11 -11.54
N VAL A 59 -7.12 11.87 -11.26
CA VAL A 59 -6.39 11.80 -9.98
C VAL A 59 -6.58 13.03 -9.11
N SER A 60 -6.42 12.83 -7.81
CA SER A 60 -6.40 13.93 -6.84
C SER A 60 -5.11 14.76 -6.92
N ARG A 61 -5.20 16.04 -6.52
CA ARG A 61 -4.05 16.93 -6.34
C ARG A 61 -2.96 16.33 -5.45
N GLN A 62 -3.36 15.60 -4.42
CA GLN A 62 -2.43 14.93 -3.50
C GLN A 62 -1.63 13.83 -4.21
N THR A 63 -2.27 13.07 -5.10
CA THR A 63 -1.62 12.01 -5.89
C THR A 63 -0.55 12.60 -6.80
N VAL A 64 -0.87 13.68 -7.52
CA VAL A 64 0.08 14.42 -8.37
C VAL A 64 1.27 14.93 -7.55
N SER A 65 1.02 15.57 -6.41
CA SER A 65 2.08 16.06 -5.52
C SER A 65 2.98 14.94 -4.97
N LYS A 66 2.40 13.78 -4.63
CA LYS A 66 3.17 12.60 -4.19
C LYS A 66 4.07 12.07 -5.29
N ILE A 67 3.56 11.95 -6.52
CA ILE A 67 4.33 11.51 -7.70
C ILE A 67 5.48 12.47 -7.96
N TRP A 68 5.21 13.78 -8.02
CA TRP A 68 6.23 14.80 -8.24
C TRP A 68 7.35 14.75 -7.21
N ARG A 69 7.01 14.81 -5.92
CA ARG A 69 7.99 14.77 -4.83
C ARG A 69 8.83 13.51 -4.87
N ARG A 70 8.22 12.38 -5.25
CA ARG A 70 8.93 11.12 -5.37
C ARG A 70 9.94 11.17 -6.50
N GLY A 71 9.50 11.51 -7.72
CA GLY A 71 10.38 11.59 -8.89
C GLY A 71 11.58 12.51 -8.66
N GLN A 72 11.36 13.68 -8.03
CA GLN A 72 12.43 14.60 -7.67
C GLN A 72 13.39 14.02 -6.62
N ARG A 73 12.88 13.35 -5.58
CA ARG A 73 13.72 12.71 -4.55
C ARG A 73 14.55 11.55 -5.11
N SER A 74 13.96 10.71 -5.96
CA SER A 74 14.68 9.62 -6.61
C SER A 74 15.73 10.14 -7.58
N LYS A 75 15.40 11.19 -8.36
CA LYS A 75 16.36 11.83 -9.28
C LYS A 75 17.55 12.39 -8.52
N ALA A 76 17.31 13.05 -7.39
CA ALA A 76 18.38 13.60 -6.55
C ALA A 76 19.28 12.51 -5.93
N ARG A 77 18.75 11.30 -5.71
CA ARG A 77 19.51 10.21 -5.07
C ARG A 77 20.21 9.29 -6.07
N ASN A 78 19.55 8.96 -7.17
CA ASN A 78 19.97 7.90 -8.10
C ASN A 78 20.29 8.44 -9.51
N GLY A 79 20.20 9.75 -9.74
CA GLY A 79 20.29 10.35 -11.09
C GLY A 79 19.02 10.15 -11.94
N LEU A 80 18.29 9.07 -11.74
CA LEU A 80 17.05 8.73 -12.45
C LEU A 80 15.79 8.88 -11.58
N ALA A 81 14.70 9.36 -12.19
CA ALA A 81 13.41 9.51 -11.52
C ALA A 81 12.65 8.17 -11.45
N ASP A 82 12.40 7.67 -10.24
CA ASP A 82 11.50 6.54 -9.95
C ASP A 82 10.17 7.04 -9.38
N VAL A 83 9.09 6.83 -10.12
CA VAL A 83 7.72 7.19 -9.73
C VAL A 83 6.80 6.00 -9.47
N ALA A 84 7.28 4.76 -9.64
CA ALA A 84 6.48 3.53 -9.60
C ALA A 84 5.82 3.30 -8.23
N LEU A 85 4.69 2.60 -8.12
CA LEU A 85 4.09 2.27 -6.82
C LEU A 85 5.03 1.41 -5.96
N LYS A 86 5.05 1.65 -4.65
CA LYS A 86 5.78 0.78 -3.70
C LYS A 86 4.99 -0.48 -3.31
N LYS A 87 3.66 -0.41 -3.41
CA LYS A 87 2.75 -1.51 -3.09
C LYS A 87 2.68 -2.50 -4.25
N LYS A 88 3.79 -3.15 -4.59
CA LYS A 88 3.81 -4.21 -5.61
C LYS A 88 3.62 -5.58 -4.95
N GLY A 89 2.72 -6.40 -5.49
CA GLY A 89 2.50 -7.77 -5.04
C GLY A 89 1.98 -7.88 -3.60
N ARG A 90 2.46 -8.89 -2.86
CA ARG A 90 2.13 -9.09 -1.44
C ARG A 90 2.76 -7.98 -0.60
N CYS A 91 1.96 -6.96 -0.29
CA CYS A 91 2.35 -5.85 0.59
C CYS A 91 1.74 -6.01 1.99
N GLY A 92 2.42 -5.48 3.02
CA GLY A 92 1.99 -5.57 4.42
C GLY A 92 2.93 -6.40 5.29
N ARG A 93 2.56 -6.58 6.57
CA ARG A 93 3.32 -7.43 7.51
C ARG A 93 3.29 -8.87 6.99
N ARG A 94 4.47 -9.46 6.80
CA ARG A 94 4.57 -10.89 6.49
C ARG A 94 4.17 -11.71 7.73
N PRO A 95 3.49 -12.85 7.58
CA PRO A 95 3.27 -13.78 8.69
C PRO A 95 4.62 -14.17 9.30
N SER A 96 4.72 -14.21 10.63
CA SER A 96 6.00 -14.58 11.28
C SER A 96 6.25 -16.08 11.24
N ARG A 97 5.19 -16.89 11.13
CA ARG A 97 5.22 -18.34 11.04
C ARG A 97 4.54 -18.85 9.78
N THR A 98 5.07 -19.93 9.22
CA THR A 98 4.40 -20.65 8.13
C THR A 98 3.27 -21.52 8.66
N MET A 99 2.40 -22.02 7.78
CA MET A 99 1.33 -22.94 8.19
C MET A 99 1.89 -24.24 8.76
N SER A 100 3.02 -24.75 8.25
CA SER A 100 3.70 -25.94 8.80
C SER A 100 4.24 -25.71 10.21
N ASP A 101 4.78 -24.53 10.49
CA ASP A 101 5.26 -24.19 11.84
C ASP A 101 4.09 -24.15 12.83
N ILE A 102 2.96 -23.61 12.39
CA ILE A 102 1.72 -23.55 13.16
C ILE A 102 1.17 -24.97 13.41
N GLU A 103 1.12 -25.82 12.40
CA GLU A 103 0.67 -27.20 12.55
C GLU A 103 1.56 -28.00 13.51
N THR A 104 2.88 -27.85 13.39
CA THR A 104 3.85 -28.50 14.27
C THR A 104 3.68 -28.02 15.71
N ALA A 105 3.49 -26.72 15.91
CA ALA A 105 3.22 -26.13 17.22
C ALA A 105 1.90 -26.64 17.84
N ILE A 106 0.84 -26.80 17.04
CA ILE A 106 -0.43 -27.38 17.51
C ILE A 106 -0.26 -28.86 17.84
N LYS A 107 0.48 -29.61 17.01
CA LYS A 107 0.73 -31.05 17.19
C LYS A 107 1.64 -31.36 18.39
N SER A 108 2.44 -30.42 18.88
CA SER A 108 3.25 -30.60 20.10
C SER A 108 2.45 -30.41 21.40
N VAL A 109 1.25 -29.84 21.34
CA VAL A 109 0.36 -29.69 22.50
C VAL A 109 -0.36 -31.01 22.78
N PRO A 110 -0.58 -31.44 24.04
CA PRO A 110 -1.39 -32.61 24.34
C PRO A 110 -2.81 -32.53 23.73
N PRO A 111 -3.40 -33.64 23.23
CA PRO A 111 -4.71 -33.62 22.54
C PRO A 111 -5.85 -32.97 23.33
N VAL A 112 -5.86 -33.14 24.66
CA VAL A 112 -6.87 -32.57 25.55
C VAL A 112 -6.89 -31.03 25.50
N LEU A 113 -5.72 -30.41 25.29
CA LEU A 113 -5.56 -28.96 25.26
C LEU A 113 -5.69 -28.37 23.84
N ARG A 114 -5.87 -29.19 22.79
CA ARG A 114 -6.13 -28.74 21.42
C ARG A 114 -7.61 -28.49 21.11
N ARG A 115 -8.50 -28.66 22.09
CA ARG A 115 -9.95 -28.66 21.89
C ARG A 115 -10.51 -27.25 21.68
N THR A 116 -10.03 -26.28 22.44
CA THR A 116 -10.48 -24.88 22.33
C THR A 116 -9.29 -23.97 22.07
N PHE A 117 -9.58 -22.83 21.44
CA PHE A 117 -8.58 -21.79 21.25
C PHE A 117 -8.03 -21.30 22.60
N GLU A 118 -8.91 -21.16 23.60
CA GLU A 118 -8.53 -20.79 24.97
C GLU A 118 -7.55 -21.79 25.59
N SER A 119 -7.81 -23.10 25.47
CA SER A 119 -6.91 -24.13 26.02
C SER A 119 -5.55 -24.19 25.32
N LEU A 120 -5.49 -23.80 24.03
CA LEU A 120 -4.24 -23.66 23.28
C LEU A 120 -3.48 -22.37 23.64
N ALA A 121 -4.20 -21.29 23.95
CA ALA A 121 -3.63 -19.97 24.22
C ALA A 121 -2.90 -19.90 25.58
N VAL A 122 -3.12 -20.87 26.48
CA VAL A 122 -2.43 -20.96 27.79
C VAL A 122 -0.91 -21.13 27.66
N LYS A 123 -0.40 -21.61 26.51
CA LYS A 123 1.05 -21.71 26.29
C LYS A 123 1.64 -20.38 25.77
N PRO A 124 2.50 -19.69 26.55
CA PRO A 124 3.16 -18.47 26.10
C PRO A 124 4.02 -18.79 24.86
N GLY A 125 3.80 -18.05 23.77
CA GLY A 125 4.52 -18.20 22.50
C GLY A 125 3.70 -18.79 21.33
N GLN A 126 2.57 -19.48 21.61
CA GLN A 126 1.65 -20.00 20.58
C GLN A 126 0.41 -19.12 20.38
N ALA A 127 0.00 -18.38 21.41
CA ALA A 127 -1.22 -17.56 21.42
C ALA A 127 -1.17 -16.32 20.52
N LEU A 128 0.01 -15.72 20.31
CA LEU A 128 0.12 -14.38 19.72
C LEU A 128 -0.17 -14.32 18.21
N GLU A 129 -0.23 -15.45 17.49
CA GLU A 129 -0.41 -15.45 16.02
C GLU A 129 -1.48 -16.40 15.47
N LEU A 130 -2.13 -17.21 16.31
CA LEU A 130 -3.26 -18.03 15.89
C LEU A 130 -4.51 -17.16 15.86
N THR A 131 -5.10 -16.95 14.69
CA THR A 131 -6.47 -16.40 14.61
C THR A 131 -7.45 -17.57 14.74
N ARG A 132 -8.66 -17.32 15.26
CA ARG A 132 -9.73 -18.34 15.35
C ARG A 132 -9.96 -19.08 14.02
N SER A 133 -9.76 -18.37 12.90
CA SER A 133 -9.85 -18.88 11.53
C SER A 133 -8.78 -19.94 11.22
N THR A 134 -7.51 -19.72 11.58
CA THR A 134 -6.43 -20.68 11.30
C THR A 134 -6.59 -21.96 12.13
N PHE A 135 -6.96 -21.84 13.40
CA PHE A 135 -7.28 -23.00 14.24
C PHE A 135 -8.41 -23.85 13.64
N SER A 136 -9.49 -23.22 13.17
CA SER A 136 -10.65 -23.92 12.59
C SER A 136 -10.36 -24.67 11.28
N LYS A 137 -9.29 -24.30 10.56
CA LYS A 137 -8.86 -24.96 9.33
C LYS A 137 -7.97 -26.17 9.62
N THR A 138 -7.15 -26.11 10.66
CA THR A 138 -6.26 -27.21 11.06
C THR A 138 -6.98 -28.31 11.84
N THR A 139 -8.00 -28.00 12.64
CA THR A 139 -8.76 -29.01 13.40
C THR A 139 -9.80 -29.76 12.58
N ARG A 140 -10.16 -29.25 11.39
CA ARG A 140 -10.92 -30.02 10.40
C ARG A 140 -9.99 -30.97 9.67
N ALA A 141 -9.60 -32.06 10.33
CA ALA A 141 -9.13 -33.22 9.59
C ALA A 141 -10.29 -33.76 8.72
N PRO A 142 -10.04 -34.24 7.49
CA PRO A 142 -11.03 -35.02 6.78
C PRO A 142 -11.30 -36.27 7.63
N THR A 143 -12.54 -36.48 8.03
CA THR A 143 -12.99 -37.74 8.58
C THR A 143 -12.71 -38.82 7.55
N SER A 144 -11.68 -39.63 7.78
CA SER A 144 -11.48 -40.87 7.03
C SER A 144 -12.72 -41.73 7.24
N LYS A 145 -13.32 -42.17 6.13
CA LYS A 145 -14.19 -43.34 6.13
C LYS A 145 -13.36 -44.59 6.32
#